data_AF-A0A0C9UBG4-F1
#
_entry.id   AF-A0A0C9UBG4-F1
#
_cell.length_a   1.000
_cell.length_b   1.000
_cell.length_c   1.000
_cell.angle_alpha   90.00
_cell.angle_beta   90.00
_cell.angle_gamma   90.00
#
_symmetry.space_group_name_H-M   'P 1'
#
loop_
_entity.id
_entity.type
_entity.pdbx_description
1 polymer ?
#
loop_
_entity_poly.entity_id
_entity_poly.type
_entity_poly.pdbx_seq_one_letter_code
_entity_poly.pdbx_strand_id
1 'polypeptide(L)'
;ANQVMKNGMHIAHQDVHCCHLVQEPRRCLKCQKLMMHIAVTCSSLKDICRTCGGNHWTRDCREPNSNKWNCQNCNCSSHASWDRNCPSFQRRIEE
;
A
#
# COMPACT_ATOMS: atom_id res chain seq x y z
N ALA A 1 -8.39 -22.55 13.51
CA ALA A 1 -8.63 -21.47 12.52
C ALA A 1 -8.98 -21.99 11.12
N ASN A 2 -8.36 -23.07 10.63
CA ASN A 2 -8.46 -23.45 9.21
C ASN A 2 -9.80 -24.07 8.76
N GLN A 3 -10.57 -24.70 9.66
CA GLN A 3 -11.83 -25.36 9.26
C GLN A 3 -12.97 -24.38 8.96
N VAL A 4 -13.05 -23.26 9.68
CA VAL A 4 -14.07 -22.22 9.46
C VAL A 4 -13.86 -21.49 8.12
N MET A 5 -12.60 -21.24 7.74
CA MET A 5 -12.28 -20.63 6.44
C MET A 5 -12.55 -21.58 5.27
N LYS A 6 -12.36 -22.90 5.47
CA LYS A 6 -12.53 -23.90 4.42
C LYS A 6 -14.00 -24.30 4.20
N ASN A 7 -14.79 -24.34 5.27
CA ASN A 7 -16.15 -24.90 5.23
C ASN A 7 -17.24 -23.82 5.33
N GLY A 8 -16.87 -22.55 5.53
CA GLY A 8 -17.83 -21.50 5.87
C GLY A 8 -18.38 -21.67 7.29
N MET A 9 -19.07 -20.65 7.80
CA MET A 9 -19.79 -20.73 9.07
C MET A 9 -21.24 -20.30 8.90
N HIS A 10 -22.14 -21.06 9.50
CA HIS A 10 -23.57 -20.81 9.45
C HIS A 10 -23.99 -20.14 10.77
N ILE A 11 -24.32 -18.86 10.73
CA ILE A 11 -24.74 -18.08 11.92
C ILE A 11 -26.14 -17.55 11.65
N ALA A 12 -27.09 -17.87 12.53
CA ALA A 12 -28.47 -17.34 12.47
C ALA A 12 -29.14 -17.47 11.07
N HIS A 13 -29.09 -18.65 10.46
CA HIS A 13 -29.61 -18.94 9.10
C HIS A 13 -28.90 -18.20 7.94
N GLN A 14 -27.74 -17.61 8.18
CA GLN A 14 -26.96 -16.95 7.14
C GLN A 14 -25.58 -17.60 6.98
N ASP A 15 -25.25 -17.94 5.74
CA ASP A 15 -23.91 -18.38 5.34
C ASP A 15 -22.93 -17.22 5.37
N VAL A 16 -21.95 -17.29 6.26
CA VAL A 16 -20.85 -16.33 6.33
C VAL A 16 -19.57 -16.99 5.86
N HIS A 17 -19.05 -16.49 4.74
CA HIS A 17 -17.74 -16.90 4.23
C HIS A 17 -16.65 -16.00 4.83
N CYS A 18 -15.75 -16.60 5.59
CA CYS A 18 -14.56 -15.92 6.08
C CYS A 18 -13.43 -16.06 5.07
N CYS A 19 -13.13 -14.98 4.35
CA CYS A 19 -11.95 -14.92 3.48
C CYS A 19 -10.72 -14.51 4.29
N HIS A 20 -9.60 -15.20 4.07
CA HIS A 20 -8.31 -14.75 4.59
C HIS A 20 -7.92 -13.43 3.89
N LEU A 21 -7.80 -12.36 4.66
CA LEU A 21 -7.30 -11.08 4.14
C LEU A 21 -5.78 -11.23 3.92
N VAL A 22 -5.36 -11.21 2.66
CA VAL A 22 -3.93 -11.22 2.31
C VAL A 22 -3.27 -9.99 2.90
N GLN A 23 -2.13 -10.18 3.58
CA GLN A 23 -1.41 -9.07 4.20
C GLN A 23 -0.90 -8.11 3.12
N GLU A 24 -1.26 -6.84 3.20
CA GLU A 24 -0.79 -5.85 2.23
C GLU A 24 0.75 -5.71 2.31
N PRO A 25 1.45 -5.65 1.15
CA PRO A 25 2.88 -5.43 1.10
C PRO A 25 3.30 -4.20 1.90
N ARG A 26 4.26 -4.38 2.82
CA ARG A 26 4.77 -3.29 3.65
C ARG A 26 5.53 -2.28 2.78
N ARG A 27 5.33 -0.99 3.06
CA ARG A 27 6.10 0.12 2.47
C ARG A 27 6.80 0.94 3.55
N CYS A 28 7.96 1.49 3.21
CA CYS A 28 8.64 2.44 4.07
C CYS A 28 7.86 3.76 4.11
N LEU A 29 7.48 4.25 5.30
CA LEU A 29 6.74 5.51 5.43
C LEU A 29 7.61 6.76 5.16
N LYS A 30 8.94 6.61 5.11
CA LYS A 30 9.87 7.69 4.72
C LYS A 30 10.05 7.78 3.21
N CYS A 31 10.51 6.71 2.55
CA CYS A 31 10.86 6.74 1.12
C CYS A 31 9.79 6.14 0.19
N GLN A 32 8.67 5.64 0.74
CA GLN A 32 7.58 4.97 0.01
C GLN A 32 7.97 3.72 -0.79
N LYS A 33 9.21 3.22 -0.67
CA LYS A 33 9.64 1.97 -1.32
C LYS A 33 8.98 0.76 -0.68
N LEU A 34 8.57 -0.19 -1.52
CA LEU A 34 7.94 -1.44 -1.10
C LEU A 34 8.97 -2.48 -0.64
N MET A 35 8.68 -3.12 0.50
CA MET A 35 9.35 -4.24 1.18
C MET A 35 10.89 -4.24 1.25
N MET A 36 11.57 -3.12 0.98
CA MET A 36 13.02 -3.04 1.14
C MET A 36 13.43 -2.82 2.59
N HIS A 37 12.72 -1.95 3.32
CA HIS A 37 13.02 -1.57 4.68
C HIS A 37 11.83 -0.86 5.34
N ILE A 38 11.91 -0.63 6.65
CA ILE A 38 10.92 0.13 7.42
C ILE A 38 11.42 1.55 7.71
N ALA A 39 10.52 2.45 8.09
CA ALA A 39 10.84 3.86 8.35
C ALA A 39 11.98 4.08 9.37
N VAL A 40 12.10 3.18 10.36
CA VAL A 40 13.12 3.22 11.41
C VAL A 40 14.52 2.89 10.86
N THR A 41 14.61 1.98 9.90
CA THR A 41 15.87 1.53 9.30
C THR A 41 16.17 2.24 7.97
N CYS A 42 15.47 3.33 7.69
CA CYS A 42 15.58 4.06 6.44
C CYS A 42 16.73 5.07 6.50
N SER A 43 17.73 4.91 5.62
CA SER A 43 18.86 5.85 5.48
C SER A 43 18.48 7.15 4.76
N SER A 44 17.23 7.32 4.32
CA SER A 44 16.79 8.54 3.65
C SER A 44 16.69 9.70 4.66
N LEU A 45 17.45 10.76 4.38
CA LEU A 45 17.44 12.02 5.14
C LEU A 45 16.14 12.82 4.95
N LYS A 46 15.42 12.58 3.86
CA LYS A 46 14.21 13.32 3.48
C LYS A 46 13.00 12.40 3.46
N ASP A 47 11.88 12.92 3.94
CA ASP A 47 10.58 12.28 3.80
C ASP A 47 10.03 12.52 2.39
N ILE A 48 9.50 11.47 1.80
CA ILE A 48 8.89 11.48 0.47
C ILE A 48 7.37 11.39 0.64
N CYS A 49 6.67 12.31 0.01
CA CYS A 49 5.22 12.37 0.03
C CYS A 49 4.62 11.14 -0.67
N ARG A 50 3.68 10.47 -0.01
CA ARG A 50 3.00 9.28 -0.55
C ARG A 50 2.09 9.61 -1.74
N THR A 51 1.69 10.88 -1.88
CA THR A 51 0.74 11.33 -2.89
C THR A 51 1.46 11.85 -4.14
N CYS A 52 2.32 12.87 -4.01
CA CYS A 52 2.99 13.50 -5.14
C CYS A 52 4.45 13.07 -5.35
N GLY A 53 5.03 12.29 -4.44
CA GLY A 53 6.44 11.89 -4.55
C GLY A 53 7.45 13.02 -4.29
N GLY A 54 7.00 14.18 -3.80
CA GLY A 54 7.86 15.31 -3.44
C GLY A 54 8.63 15.10 -2.13
N ASN A 55 9.69 15.88 -1.92
CA ASN A 55 10.53 15.86 -0.72
C ASN A 55 9.88 16.61 0.46
N HIS A 56 8.73 16.14 0.92
CA HIS A 56 8.05 16.65 2.10
C HIS A 56 7.21 15.54 2.74
N TRP A 57 6.81 15.75 3.99
CA TRP A 57 5.91 14.83 4.67
C TRP A 57 4.49 14.95 4.07
N THR A 58 3.83 13.83 3.80
CA THR A 58 2.46 13.79 3.21
C THR A 58 1.44 14.70 3.91
N ARG A 59 1.59 14.97 5.21
CA ARG A 59 0.70 15.89 5.95
C ARG A 59 0.84 17.35 5.50
N ASP A 60 2.01 17.75 5.02
CA ASP A 60 2.30 19.09 4.50
C ASP A 60 2.06 19.20 2.99
N CYS A 61 1.57 18.14 2.36
CA CYS A 61 1.28 18.13 0.93
C CYS A 61 0.12 19.08 0.62
N ARG A 62 0.40 20.16 -0.12
CA ARG A 62 -0.61 21.12 -0.61
C ARG A 62 -1.01 20.86 -2.06
N GLU A 63 -0.72 19.68 -2.60
CA GLU A 63 -0.99 19.35 -4.00
C GLU A 63 -2.31 18.57 -4.13
N PRO A 64 -3.44 19.23 -4.47
CA PRO A 64 -4.72 18.56 -4.71
C PRO A 64 -4.79 17.92 -6.12
N ASN A 65 -3.86 18.29 -7.01
CA ASN A 65 -3.90 17.88 -8.40
C ASN A 65 -3.47 16.42 -8.55
N SER A 66 -4.41 15.57 -8.98
CA SER A 66 -4.16 14.17 -9.34
C SER A 66 -3.10 14.00 -10.42
N ASN A 67 -2.94 15.03 -11.27
CA ASN A 67 -1.95 15.04 -12.35
C ASN A 67 -0.49 15.14 -11.87
N LYS A 68 -0.28 15.44 -10.58
CA LYS A 68 1.05 15.46 -9.96
C LYS A 68 1.30 14.27 -9.05
N TRP A 69 0.40 13.29 -9.05
CA TRP A 69 0.59 12.10 -8.25
C TRP A 69 1.67 11.25 -8.89
N ASN A 70 2.77 11.04 -8.18
CA ASN A 70 3.88 10.24 -8.69
C ASN A 70 4.15 9.07 -7.77
N CYS A 71 4.18 7.88 -8.35
CA CYS A 71 4.52 6.67 -7.63
C CYS A 71 6.04 6.44 -7.65
N GLN A 72 6.70 6.49 -6.50
CA GLN A 72 8.15 6.23 -6.38
C GLN A 72 8.58 4.81 -6.80
N ASN A 73 7.65 3.86 -6.79
CA ASN A 73 7.94 2.45 -7.11
C ASN A 73 7.71 2.13 -8.60
N CYS A 74 6.70 2.76 -9.21
CA CYS A 74 6.33 2.61 -10.61
C CYS A 74 6.95 3.74 -11.50
N ASN A 75 7.47 4.82 -10.90
CA ASN A 75 7.91 6.08 -11.51
C ASN A 75 6.91 6.67 -12.53
N CYS A 76 5.62 6.44 -12.30
CA CYS A 76 4.52 6.92 -13.13
C CYS A 76 3.81 8.08 -12.43
N SER A 77 3.51 9.14 -13.21
CA SER A 77 2.78 10.32 -12.76
C SER A 77 1.24 10.18 -12.85
N SER A 78 0.73 8.96 -13.06
CA SER A 78 -0.71 8.71 -13.19
C SER A 78 -1.40 8.40 -11.87
N HIS A 79 -0.64 7.96 -10.87
CA HIS A 79 -1.18 7.47 -9.59
C HIS A 79 -0.20 7.71 -8.45
N ALA A 80 -0.74 7.75 -7.24
CA ALA A 80 0.05 7.93 -6.03
C ALA A 80 0.71 6.61 -5.59
N SER A 81 1.75 6.67 -4.77
CA SER A 81 2.41 5.48 -4.19
C SER A 81 1.50 4.61 -3.31
N TRP A 82 0.31 5.09 -3.01
CA TRP A 82 -0.70 4.35 -2.24
C TRP A 82 -1.72 3.61 -3.06
N ASP A 83 -1.72 3.80 -4.36
CA ASP A 83 -2.69 3.20 -5.25
C ASP A 83 -2.50 1.68 -5.34
N ARG A 84 -3.59 0.93 -5.12
CA ARG A 84 -3.59 -0.54 -5.16
C ARG A 84 -3.49 -1.11 -6.57
N ASN A 85 -3.69 -0.28 -7.60
CA ASN A 85 -3.51 -0.63 -9.00
C ASN A 85 -2.10 -0.33 -9.52
N CYS A 86 -1.13 0.13 -8.69
CA CYS A 86 0.26 0.23 -9.15
C CYS A 86 0.74 -1.17 -9.52
N PRO A 87 1.24 -1.40 -10.75
CA PRO A 87 1.69 -2.71 -11.20
C PRO A 87 2.80 -3.28 -10.32
N SER A 88 3.66 -2.42 -9.76
CA SER A 88 4.71 -2.86 -8.84
C SER A 88 4.21 -3.18 -7.42
N PHE A 89 2.98 -2.79 -7.07
CA PHE A 89 2.29 -3.23 -5.87
C PHE A 89 1.60 -4.57 -6.10
N GLN A 90 0.88 -4.72 -7.22
CA GLN A 90 0.22 -5.97 -7.62
C GLN A 90 1.22 -7.13 -7.74
N ARG A 91 2.35 -6.91 -8.43
CA ARG A 91 3.41 -7.92 -8.56
C ARG A 91 3.90 -8.47 -7.21
N ARG A 92 3.84 -7.66 -6.14
CA ARG A 92 4.28 -8.07 -4.79
C ARG A 92 3.17 -8.67 -3.94
N ILE A 93 1.91 -8.54 -4.36
CA ILE A 93 0.78 -9.27 -3.73
C ILE A 93 0.73 -10.70 -4.28
N GLU A 94 1.09 -10.88 -5.55
CA GLU A 94 1.10 -12.18 -6.22
C GLU A 94 2.29 -13.06 -5.80
N GLU A 95 3.37 -12.47 -5.26
CA GLU A 95 4.51 -13.16 -4.63
C GLU A 95 4.16 -13.71 -3.24
#